data_AF-A0A3D1N020-F1
#
_entry.id   AF-A0A3D1N020-F1
#
_cell.length_a   1.000
_cell.length_b   1.000
_cell.length_c   1.000
_cell.angle_alpha   90.00
_cell.angle_beta   90.00
_cell.angle_gamma   90.00
#
_symmetry.space_group_name_H-M   'P 1'
#
loop_
_entity.id
_entity.type
_entity.pdbx_description
1 polymer ?
#
loop_
_entity_poly.entity_id
_entity_poly.type
_entity_poly.pdbx_seq_one_letter_code
_entity_poly.pdbx_strand_id
1 'polypeptide(L)'
;MEKNKGQVLVGAIILLAVLAIIVPAMVMYIRNETKWSMKQAQNSNAFQLVEGALDRGYQKVTESTATWTAIKNGQALTGFDLSTPTAYTDLDGGSYTIGITSGTETGTVVITAIARDKNLKETRALKAVYANSVMGNISIVAADGVAITGNNIQVEWGAVTSPKTVDTGGKNHPSFWSANDIQSNGVSLDTDGPGGNNCDPGTCWWWHSYQTQLPPFPAVNTEGYKDLAIGPDPANPLHDPCGNHYYQPGDWSTNCNSLVGGTYYIAGNWTNFKSAIIGNVIIMGNMEFKNGSQATVGSYAATVPPVAWKQYCNDWDYYLDNYDAPLNAISPAVPACFGSLNNTYRPTGLTKSINPAIHGFVYVGKNLSLPNGGGSDDLVHGAIVVKGTANIDSNSHCKIYYDPAVAQDILTTNYTLVRTSWQDITTPWPAALP
;
A
#
# COMPACT_ATOMS: atom_id res chain seq x y z
N MET A 1 -74.63 -37.48 -38.04
CA MET A 1 -73.40 -36.69 -37.79
C MET A 1 -73.59 -35.84 -36.52
N GLU A 2 -74.00 -36.44 -35.38
CA GLU A 2 -74.41 -35.72 -34.15
C GLU A 2 -73.81 -36.28 -32.85
N LYS A 3 -72.65 -36.96 -32.90
CA LYS A 3 -71.95 -37.44 -31.69
C LYS A 3 -70.88 -36.47 -31.16
N ASN A 4 -70.61 -35.35 -31.85
CA ASN A 4 -69.49 -34.45 -31.51
C ASN A 4 -69.92 -33.19 -30.72
N LYS A 5 -71.21 -32.90 -30.55
CA LYS A 5 -71.68 -31.67 -29.86
C LYS A 5 -71.48 -31.72 -28.32
N GLY A 6 -71.51 -32.91 -27.71
CA GLY A 6 -71.31 -33.09 -26.25
C GLY A 6 -69.84 -33.01 -25.80
N GLN A 7 -68.89 -33.41 -26.66
CA GLN A 7 -67.45 -33.36 -26.35
C GLN A 7 -66.92 -31.92 -26.29
N VAL A 8 -67.49 -31.00 -27.07
CA VAL A 8 -67.12 -29.58 -27.08
C VAL A 8 -67.47 -28.90 -25.75
N LEU A 9 -68.62 -29.25 -25.14
CA LEU A 9 -69.04 -28.67 -23.85
C LEU A 9 -68.12 -29.10 -22.70
N VAL A 10 -67.74 -30.38 -22.66
CA VAL A 10 -66.80 -30.89 -21.65
C VAL A 10 -65.43 -30.23 -21.80
N GLY A 11 -64.95 -30.06 -23.03
CA GLY A 11 -63.72 -29.31 -23.31
C GLY A 11 -63.77 -27.86 -22.81
N ALA A 12 -64.90 -27.17 -23.02
CA ALA A 12 -65.08 -25.79 -22.57
C ALA A 12 -65.13 -25.65 -21.03
N ILE A 13 -65.75 -26.60 -20.32
CA ILE A 13 -65.81 -26.60 -18.86
C ILE A 13 -64.43 -26.85 -18.24
N ILE A 14 -63.67 -27.81 -18.79
CA ILE A 14 -62.29 -28.08 -18.36
C ILE A 14 -61.41 -26.86 -18.61
N LEU A 15 -61.53 -26.22 -19.77
CA LEU A 15 -60.80 -25.00 -20.09
C LEU A 15 -61.11 -23.87 -19.09
N LEU A 16 -62.40 -23.66 -18.76
CA LEU A 16 -62.81 -22.67 -17.76
C LEU A 16 -62.28 -22.98 -16.36
N ALA A 17 -62.29 -24.26 -15.95
CA ALA A 17 -61.73 -24.68 -14.67
C ALA A 17 -60.21 -24.44 -14.60
N VAL A 18 -59.48 -24.75 -15.67
CA VAL A 18 -58.03 -24.49 -15.78
C VAL A 18 -57.75 -22.98 -15.74
N LEU A 19 -58.50 -22.17 -16.50
CA LEU A 19 -58.39 -20.71 -16.46
C LEU A 19 -58.69 -20.14 -15.07
N ALA A 20 -59.71 -20.65 -14.37
CA ALA A 20 -60.07 -20.24 -13.02
C ALA A 20 -58.97 -20.52 -11.98
N ILE A 21 -58.10 -21.50 -12.22
CA ILE A 21 -56.95 -21.81 -11.35
C ILE A 21 -55.72 -20.99 -11.75
N ILE A 22 -55.44 -20.88 -13.05
CA ILE A 22 -54.23 -20.21 -13.55
C ILE A 22 -54.29 -18.68 -13.33
N VAL A 23 -55.45 -18.04 -13.51
CA VAL A 23 -55.57 -16.57 -13.37
C VAL A 23 -55.21 -16.09 -11.95
N PRO A 24 -55.77 -16.64 -10.85
CA PRO A 24 -55.36 -16.28 -9.50
C PRO A 24 -53.89 -16.58 -9.20
N ALA A 25 -53.35 -17.69 -9.71
CA ALA A 25 -51.95 -18.07 -9.53
C ALA A 25 -51.00 -17.06 -10.20
N MET A 26 -51.30 -16.62 -11.43
CA MET A 26 -50.54 -15.58 -12.12
C MET A 26 -50.60 -14.24 -11.38
N VAL A 27 -51.77 -13.85 -10.85
CA VAL A 27 -51.91 -12.62 -10.05
C VAL A 27 -51.07 -12.70 -8.77
N MET A 28 -51.04 -13.86 -8.09
CA MET A 28 -50.19 -14.06 -6.92
C MET A 28 -48.70 -13.99 -7.27
N TYR A 29 -48.29 -14.59 -8.39
CA TYR A 29 -46.92 -14.54 -8.88
C TYR A 29 -46.46 -13.11 -9.17
N ILE A 30 -47.25 -12.33 -9.91
CA ILE A 30 -46.95 -10.91 -10.23
C ILE A 30 -46.85 -10.06 -8.95
N ARG A 31 -47.74 -10.29 -7.98
CA ARG A 31 -47.69 -9.59 -6.68
C ARG A 31 -46.41 -9.90 -5.90
N ASN A 32 -45.97 -11.16 -5.93
CA ASN A 32 -44.72 -11.55 -5.29
C ASN A 32 -43.54 -10.94 -6.02
N GLU A 33 -43.46 -11.08 -7.34
CA GLU A 33 -42.40 -10.49 -8.16
C GLU A 33 -42.26 -8.98 -7.93
N THR A 34 -43.37 -8.25 -7.85
CA THR A 34 -43.36 -6.81 -7.53
C THR A 34 -42.76 -6.54 -6.15
N LYS A 35 -43.07 -7.35 -5.13
CA LYS A 35 -42.49 -7.22 -3.78
C LYS A 35 -40.99 -7.51 -3.77
N TRP A 36 -40.55 -8.55 -4.47
CA TRP A 36 -39.14 -8.91 -4.60
C TRP A 36 -38.35 -7.82 -5.33
N SER A 37 -38.89 -7.32 -6.45
CA SER A 37 -38.29 -6.21 -7.21
C SER A 37 -38.18 -4.93 -6.38
N MET A 38 -39.22 -4.57 -5.60
CA MET A 38 -39.14 -3.42 -4.69
C MET A 38 -38.08 -3.62 -3.60
N LYS A 39 -38.00 -4.82 -3.00
CA LYS A 39 -36.98 -5.13 -1.99
C LYS A 39 -35.57 -5.06 -2.57
N GLN A 40 -35.38 -5.58 -3.79
CA GLN A 40 -34.10 -5.51 -4.49
C GLN A 40 -33.71 -4.07 -4.82
N ALA A 41 -34.65 -3.25 -5.30
CA ALA A 41 -34.42 -1.84 -5.56
C ALA A 41 -34.05 -1.06 -4.29
N GLN A 42 -34.74 -1.31 -3.18
CA GLN A 42 -34.43 -0.72 -1.87
C GLN A 42 -33.04 -1.12 -1.38
N ASN A 43 -32.67 -2.39 -1.54
CA ASN A 43 -31.35 -2.89 -1.18
C ASN A 43 -30.24 -2.24 -2.01
N SER A 44 -30.39 -2.18 -3.34
CA SER A 44 -29.40 -1.54 -4.22
C SER A 44 -29.24 -0.05 -3.92
N ASN A 45 -30.35 0.65 -3.63
CA ASN A 45 -30.32 2.07 -3.27
C ASN A 45 -29.61 2.30 -1.93
N ALA A 46 -29.96 1.52 -0.89
CA ALA A 46 -29.27 1.57 0.39
C ALA A 46 -27.76 1.29 0.23
N PHE A 47 -27.37 0.32 -0.60
CA PHE A 47 -25.97 0.03 -0.88
C PHE A 47 -25.24 1.21 -1.55
N GLN A 48 -25.84 1.82 -2.58
CA GLN A 48 -25.27 3.00 -3.24
C GLN A 48 -25.09 4.19 -2.29
N LEU A 49 -26.05 4.41 -1.38
CA LEU A 49 -25.94 5.44 -0.35
C LEU A 49 -24.79 5.17 0.62
N VAL A 50 -24.58 3.91 1.01
CA VAL A 50 -23.43 3.59 1.89
C VAL A 50 -22.10 3.77 1.17
N GLU A 51 -21.98 3.39 -0.11
CA GLU A 51 -20.76 3.65 -0.89
C GLU A 51 -20.49 5.16 -1.01
N GLY A 52 -21.51 5.97 -1.31
CA GLY A 52 -21.36 7.44 -1.35
C GLY A 52 -20.96 8.04 0.00
N ALA A 53 -21.48 7.48 1.10
CA ALA A 53 -21.09 7.85 2.46
C ALA A 53 -19.63 7.48 2.77
N LEU A 54 -19.18 6.31 2.30
CA LEU A 54 -17.81 5.84 2.43
C LEU A 54 -16.84 6.73 1.66
N ASP A 55 -17.20 7.14 0.44
CA ASP A 55 -16.45 8.08 -0.38
C ASP A 55 -16.36 9.48 0.26
N ARG A 56 -17.46 9.99 0.84
CA ARG A 56 -17.42 11.25 1.61
C ARG A 56 -16.49 11.12 2.82
N GLY A 57 -16.56 10.00 3.53
CA GLY A 57 -15.64 9.71 4.62
C GLY A 57 -14.19 9.75 4.14
N TYR A 58 -13.89 9.07 3.04
CA TYR A 58 -12.56 9.05 2.43
C TYR A 58 -12.09 10.46 2.08
N GLN A 59 -12.91 11.25 1.39
CA GLN A 59 -12.60 12.63 1.03
C GLN A 59 -12.25 13.47 2.26
N LYS A 60 -13.02 13.32 3.35
CA LYS A 60 -12.76 14.02 4.60
C LYS A 60 -11.41 13.66 5.20
N VAL A 61 -11.06 12.36 5.19
CA VAL A 61 -9.76 11.89 5.68
C VAL A 61 -8.61 12.45 4.84
N THR A 62 -8.79 12.57 3.52
CA THR A 62 -7.76 13.10 2.60
C THR A 62 -7.69 14.63 2.53
N GLU A 63 -8.61 15.35 3.18
CA GLU A 63 -8.72 16.81 3.05
C GLU A 63 -7.48 17.57 3.53
N SER A 64 -6.84 17.10 4.60
CA SER A 64 -5.61 17.71 5.10
C SER A 64 -4.76 16.73 5.90
N THR A 65 -3.47 17.03 6.02
CA THR A 65 -2.56 16.21 6.81
C THR A 65 -2.86 16.29 8.32
N ALA A 66 -3.34 17.44 8.77
CA ALA A 66 -3.79 17.65 10.14
C ALA A 66 -5.01 16.79 10.47
N THR A 67 -5.97 16.66 9.55
CA THR A 67 -7.17 15.82 9.71
C THR A 67 -6.78 14.36 9.93
N TRP A 68 -5.90 13.82 9.08
CA TRP A 68 -5.38 12.46 9.23
C TRP A 68 -4.69 12.25 10.58
N THR A 69 -3.82 13.18 10.97
CA THR A 69 -3.07 13.10 12.24
C THR A 69 -4.01 13.13 13.45
N ALA A 70 -5.03 13.99 13.41
CA ALA A 70 -6.05 14.08 14.46
C ALA A 70 -6.81 12.74 14.62
N ILE A 71 -7.27 12.14 13.52
CA ILE A 71 -7.97 10.84 13.54
C ILE A 71 -7.05 9.74 14.08
N LYS A 72 -5.79 9.66 13.60
CA LYS A 72 -4.79 8.67 14.05
C LYS A 72 -4.58 8.75 15.57
N ASN A 73 -4.60 9.97 16.12
CA ASN A 73 -4.46 10.23 17.55
C ASN A 73 -5.78 10.03 18.35
N GLY A 74 -6.83 9.50 17.71
CA GLY A 74 -8.11 9.20 18.35
C GLY A 74 -9.00 10.42 18.57
N GLN A 75 -8.72 11.56 17.93
CA GLN A 75 -9.61 12.72 18.02
C GLN A 75 -10.85 12.50 17.15
N ALA A 76 -12.03 12.69 17.75
CA ALA A 76 -13.30 12.64 17.04
C ALA A 76 -13.43 13.84 16.08
N LEU A 77 -13.88 13.58 14.86
CA LEU A 77 -14.18 14.61 13.89
C LEU A 77 -15.67 14.98 13.95
N THR A 78 -15.96 16.27 14.14
CA THR A 78 -17.35 16.78 14.17
C THR A 78 -18.10 16.39 12.88
N GLY A 79 -19.26 15.77 13.04
CA GLY A 79 -20.08 15.27 11.92
C GLY A 79 -19.71 13.87 11.43
N PHE A 80 -18.56 13.33 11.84
CA PHE A 80 -18.04 12.03 11.42
C PHE A 80 -17.78 11.11 12.62
N ASP A 81 -18.55 11.29 13.69
CA ASP A 81 -18.50 10.45 14.89
C ASP A 81 -19.87 9.80 15.12
N LEU A 82 -19.90 8.47 15.25
CA LEU A 82 -21.13 7.72 15.52
C LEU A 82 -21.60 7.84 16.97
N SER A 83 -20.79 8.37 17.88
CA SER A 83 -21.21 8.70 19.25
C SER A 83 -22.13 9.91 19.27
N THR A 84 -21.91 10.87 18.37
CA THR A 84 -22.77 12.04 18.11
C THR A 84 -23.12 12.09 16.62
N PRO A 85 -23.95 11.14 16.16
CA PRO A 85 -24.11 10.89 14.74
C PRO A 85 -24.78 12.08 14.06
N THR A 86 -24.39 12.34 12.82
CA THR A 86 -25.02 13.34 11.95
C THR A 86 -25.66 12.63 10.77
N ALA A 87 -26.93 12.95 10.49
CA ALA A 87 -27.64 12.44 9.32
C ALA A 87 -27.40 13.38 8.13
N TYR A 88 -26.93 12.80 7.03
CA TYR A 88 -26.77 13.44 5.73
C TYR A 88 -27.89 12.98 4.79
N THR A 89 -28.46 13.92 4.03
CA THR A 89 -29.59 13.68 3.11
C THR A 89 -29.35 14.32 1.74
N ASP A 90 -28.09 14.57 1.40
CA ASP A 90 -27.67 15.26 0.19
C ASP A 90 -27.58 14.34 -1.04
N LEU A 91 -27.55 13.02 -0.81
CA LEU A 91 -27.68 12.02 -1.87
C LEU A 91 -29.15 11.61 -1.98
N ASP A 92 -29.68 11.55 -3.21
CA ASP A 92 -31.05 11.11 -3.44
C ASP A 92 -31.22 9.63 -3.07
N GLY A 93 -32.42 9.26 -2.64
CA GLY A 93 -32.75 7.88 -2.29
C GLY A 93 -32.73 7.53 -0.80
N GLY A 94 -32.25 8.40 0.10
CA GLY A 94 -32.30 8.12 1.53
C GLY A 94 -31.47 9.06 2.41
N SER A 95 -31.05 8.55 3.56
CA SER A 95 -30.17 9.23 4.50
C SER A 95 -28.99 8.34 4.89
N TYR A 96 -27.87 8.95 5.26
CA TYR A 96 -26.70 8.21 5.71
C TYR A 96 -25.95 8.94 6.82
N THR A 97 -25.08 8.22 7.52
CA THR A 97 -24.20 8.74 8.56
C THR A 97 -22.85 8.04 8.48
N ILE A 98 -21.81 8.71 8.97
CA ILE A 98 -20.41 8.27 8.83
C ILE A 98 -19.73 8.34 10.20
N GLY A 99 -18.99 7.30 10.53
CA GLY A 99 -18.03 7.26 11.62
C GLY A 99 -16.62 7.10 11.11
N ILE A 100 -15.71 7.96 11.56
CA ILE A 100 -14.28 7.87 11.28
C ILE A 100 -13.56 7.71 12.61
N THR A 101 -12.76 6.64 12.73
CA THR A 101 -12.01 6.32 13.95
C THR A 101 -10.60 5.83 13.60
N SER A 102 -9.68 5.88 14.56
CA SER A 102 -8.38 5.20 14.43
C SER A 102 -8.59 3.69 14.35
N GLY A 103 -7.85 3.01 13.46
CA GLY A 103 -7.86 1.56 13.41
C GLY A 103 -7.00 0.91 14.50
N THR A 104 -7.11 -0.41 14.61
CA THR A 104 -6.36 -1.21 15.61
C THR A 104 -4.89 -1.38 15.25
N GLU A 105 -4.55 -1.20 13.97
CA GLU A 105 -3.17 -1.20 13.48
C GLU A 105 -2.66 0.24 13.42
N THR A 106 -1.40 0.45 13.81
CA THR A 106 -0.76 1.76 13.76
C THR A 106 -0.85 2.35 12.35
N GLY A 107 -1.27 3.61 12.23
CA GLY A 107 -1.34 4.29 10.93
C GLY A 107 -2.54 3.89 10.07
N THR A 108 -3.55 3.24 10.65
CA THR A 108 -4.81 2.93 9.96
C THR A 108 -5.97 3.79 10.45
N VAL A 109 -6.92 4.05 9.55
CA VAL A 109 -8.18 4.75 9.82
C VAL A 109 -9.33 3.84 9.38
N VAL A 110 -10.35 3.74 10.22
CA VAL A 110 -11.56 2.97 9.97
C VAL A 110 -12.68 3.94 9.64
N ILE A 111 -13.29 3.76 8.47
CA ILE A 111 -14.50 4.46 8.05
C ILE A 111 -15.65 3.48 8.13
N THR A 112 -16.65 3.79 8.95
CA THR A 112 -17.91 3.05 9.05
C THR A 112 -19.03 3.93 8.51
N ALA A 113 -19.64 3.51 7.43
CA ALA A 113 -20.77 4.19 6.83
C ALA A 113 -22.05 3.39 7.07
N ILE A 114 -23.13 4.07 7.43
CA ILE A 114 -24.45 3.46 7.63
C ILE A 114 -25.44 4.27 6.81
N ALA A 115 -26.25 3.63 5.99
CA ALA A 115 -27.28 4.30 5.21
C ALA A 115 -28.63 3.59 5.33
N ARG A 116 -29.67 4.40 5.21
CA ARG A 116 -31.07 4.00 5.30
C ARG A 116 -31.82 4.51 4.09
N ASP A 117 -32.63 3.66 3.48
CA ASP A 117 -33.43 4.06 2.32
C ASP A 117 -34.50 5.11 2.71
N LYS A 118 -34.96 5.88 1.72
CA LYS A 118 -35.99 6.93 1.92
C LYS A 118 -37.30 6.42 2.51
N ASN A 119 -37.63 5.14 2.31
CA ASN A 119 -38.84 4.54 2.88
C ASN A 119 -38.62 3.93 4.27
N LEU A 120 -37.40 4.04 4.81
CA LEU A 120 -37.04 3.65 6.17
C LEU A 120 -37.12 2.13 6.44
N LYS A 121 -37.11 1.31 5.39
CA LYS A 121 -37.32 -0.14 5.38
C LYS A 121 -36.03 -0.96 5.27
N GLU A 122 -34.98 -0.42 4.66
CA GLU A 122 -33.70 -1.10 4.51
C GLU A 122 -32.59 -0.23 5.14
N THR A 123 -31.68 -0.88 5.85
CA THR A 123 -30.46 -0.25 6.38
C THR A 123 -29.28 -1.12 6.03
N ARG A 124 -28.21 -0.49 5.54
CA ARG A 124 -26.95 -1.14 5.18
C ARG A 124 -25.81 -0.43 5.89
N ALA A 125 -24.76 -1.16 6.20
CA ALA A 125 -23.55 -0.56 6.75
C ALA A 125 -22.31 -1.20 6.14
N LEU A 126 -21.34 -0.37 5.79
CA LEU A 126 -20.05 -0.80 5.26
C LEU A 126 -18.95 -0.29 6.19
N LYS A 127 -17.91 -1.10 6.33
CA LYS A 127 -16.69 -0.72 7.02
C LYS A 127 -15.51 -0.89 6.08
N ALA A 128 -14.76 0.18 5.87
CA ALA A 128 -13.48 0.15 5.19
C ALA A 128 -12.36 0.55 6.14
N VAL A 129 -11.19 -0.06 5.95
CA VAL A 129 -9.96 0.33 6.63
C VAL A 129 -9.03 0.90 5.59
N TYR A 130 -8.50 2.08 5.87
CA TYR A 130 -7.54 2.78 5.05
C TYR A 130 -6.22 2.89 5.81
N ALA A 131 -5.11 2.64 5.12
CA ALA A 131 -3.79 2.95 5.62
C ALA A 131 -3.20 4.08 4.79
N ASN A 132 -2.43 4.96 5.44
CA ASN A 132 -1.51 5.80 4.69
C ASN A 132 -0.42 4.89 4.14
N SER A 133 -0.31 4.84 2.83
CA SER A 133 0.66 4.01 2.13
C SER A 133 1.48 4.92 1.26
N VAL A 134 2.45 5.62 1.87
CA VAL A 134 3.37 6.51 1.17
C VAL A 134 4.18 5.74 0.14
N MET A 135 4.69 4.57 0.55
CA MET A 135 5.50 3.70 -0.31
C MET A 135 4.86 2.33 -0.53
N GLY A 136 3.78 1.97 0.16
CA GLY A 136 3.28 0.58 0.12
C GLY A 136 4.40 -0.40 0.44
N ASN A 137 4.46 -1.52 -0.27
CA ASN A 137 5.56 -2.50 -0.14
C ASN A 137 6.75 -2.17 -1.04
N ILE A 138 7.15 -0.89 -1.16
CA ILE A 138 8.28 -0.45 -1.99
C ILE A 138 9.48 -0.16 -1.08
N SER A 139 10.61 -0.80 -1.35
CA SER A 139 11.89 -0.55 -0.68
C SER A 139 12.63 0.65 -1.27
N ILE A 140 12.59 0.80 -2.59
CA ILE A 140 13.34 1.83 -3.32
C ILE A 140 12.43 2.47 -4.36
N VAL A 141 12.31 3.79 -4.31
CA VAL A 141 11.68 4.58 -5.38
C VAL A 141 12.65 5.65 -5.87
N ALA A 142 12.83 5.72 -7.19
CA ALA A 142 13.60 6.79 -7.83
C ALA A 142 12.78 7.48 -8.90
N ALA A 143 12.87 8.81 -9.04
CA ALA A 143 12.07 9.53 -10.02
C ALA A 143 12.70 9.50 -11.43
N ASP A 144 14.02 9.30 -11.53
CA ASP A 144 14.77 9.33 -12.79
C ASP A 144 15.57 8.03 -13.03
N GLY A 145 14.99 6.90 -12.63
CA GLY A 145 15.53 5.57 -12.93
C GLY A 145 16.26 4.91 -11.76
N VAL A 146 16.30 3.58 -11.80
CA VAL A 146 17.05 2.76 -10.84
C VAL A 146 17.94 1.81 -11.62
N ALA A 147 19.21 1.67 -11.21
CA ALA A 147 20.12 0.66 -11.73
C ALA A 147 20.67 -0.17 -10.56
N ILE A 148 20.51 -1.50 -10.62
CA ILE A 148 21.00 -2.46 -9.62
C ILE A 148 21.97 -3.44 -10.30
N THR A 149 23.10 -2.92 -10.78
CA THR A 149 23.98 -3.63 -11.73
C THR A 149 25.07 -4.48 -11.09
N GLY A 150 25.33 -4.34 -9.80
CA GLY A 150 26.37 -5.11 -9.12
C GLY A 150 26.00 -6.56 -8.83
N ASN A 151 27.00 -7.45 -8.79
CA ASN A 151 26.78 -8.90 -8.67
C ASN A 151 26.24 -9.33 -7.28
N ASN A 152 26.61 -8.60 -6.22
CA ASN A 152 26.33 -8.99 -4.83
C ASN A 152 25.32 -8.07 -4.14
N ILE A 153 24.44 -7.44 -4.93
CA ILE A 153 23.39 -6.56 -4.43
C ILE A 153 22.08 -7.32 -4.35
N GLN A 154 21.38 -7.20 -3.23
CA GLN A 154 20.03 -7.73 -3.09
C GLN A 154 19.12 -6.69 -2.47
N VAL A 155 17.91 -6.57 -3.01
CA VAL A 155 16.83 -5.81 -2.38
C VAL A 155 15.82 -6.82 -1.87
N GLU A 156 15.46 -6.70 -0.61
CA GLU A 156 14.75 -7.72 0.15
C GLU A 156 13.49 -7.11 0.77
N TRP A 157 12.42 -7.91 0.83
CA TRP A 157 11.14 -7.60 1.48
C TRP A 157 10.29 -6.46 0.90
N GLY A 158 10.80 -5.67 -0.05
CA GLY A 158 10.04 -4.63 -0.75
C GLY A 158 10.46 -4.46 -2.21
N ALA A 159 9.53 -3.95 -3.02
CA ALA A 159 9.69 -3.73 -4.45
C ALA A 159 10.62 -2.56 -4.77
N VAL A 160 11.05 -2.49 -6.03
CA VAL A 160 11.81 -1.37 -6.60
C VAL A 160 10.95 -0.70 -7.68
N THR A 161 10.79 0.62 -7.63
CA THR A 161 9.93 1.33 -8.59
C THR A 161 10.55 2.61 -9.14
N SER A 162 10.25 2.93 -10.39
CA SER A 162 10.60 4.22 -11.00
C SER A 162 9.69 4.53 -12.20
N PRO A 163 9.28 5.79 -12.45
CA PRO A 163 8.57 6.14 -13.67
C PRO A 163 9.48 6.12 -14.92
N LYS A 164 10.79 6.02 -14.73
CA LYS A 164 11.81 5.80 -15.77
C LYS A 164 12.39 4.40 -15.69
N THR A 165 13.35 4.11 -16.56
CA THR A 165 13.97 2.79 -16.68
C THR A 165 14.45 2.22 -15.35
N VAL A 166 14.15 0.94 -15.14
CA VAL A 166 14.70 0.13 -14.04
C VAL A 166 15.59 -0.95 -14.64
N ASP A 167 16.90 -0.87 -14.41
CA ASP A 167 17.84 -1.96 -14.70
C ASP A 167 18.04 -2.83 -13.48
N THR A 168 17.74 -4.10 -13.66
CA THR A 168 17.71 -5.13 -12.62
C THR A 168 19.07 -5.77 -12.41
N GLY A 169 20.02 -5.59 -13.32
CA GLY A 169 21.31 -6.28 -13.29
C GLY A 169 21.19 -7.80 -13.18
N GLY A 170 20.17 -8.38 -13.82
CA GLY A 170 19.92 -9.83 -13.84
C GLY A 170 19.37 -10.43 -12.54
N LYS A 171 18.81 -9.62 -11.64
CA LYS A 171 18.22 -10.10 -10.38
C LYS A 171 16.82 -10.71 -10.61
N ASN A 172 16.53 -11.78 -9.89
CA ASN A 172 15.23 -12.48 -9.95
C ASN A 172 14.21 -11.95 -8.94
N HIS A 173 14.66 -11.19 -7.95
CA HIS A 173 13.85 -10.52 -6.92
C HIS A 173 14.45 -9.15 -6.59
N PRO A 174 13.68 -8.22 -6.00
CA PRO A 174 12.26 -8.29 -5.62
C PRO A 174 11.32 -8.13 -6.82
N SER A 175 10.08 -7.67 -6.64
CA SER A 175 9.31 -7.16 -7.78
C SER A 175 9.88 -5.81 -8.24
N PHE A 176 9.95 -5.58 -9.55
CA PHE A 176 10.37 -4.29 -10.09
C PHE A 176 9.34 -3.70 -11.04
N TRP A 177 9.12 -2.40 -10.87
CA TRP A 177 8.00 -1.66 -11.43
C TRP A 177 8.56 -0.46 -12.19
N SER A 178 8.22 -0.35 -13.48
CA SER A 178 8.67 0.74 -14.34
C SER A 178 7.50 1.25 -15.16
N ALA A 179 7.41 2.56 -15.39
CA ALA A 179 6.46 3.12 -16.36
C ALA A 179 7.09 3.29 -17.76
N ASN A 180 8.41 3.11 -17.89
CA ASN A 180 9.16 3.31 -19.14
C ASN A 180 9.65 1.98 -19.71
N ASP A 181 10.67 1.39 -19.07
CA ASP A 181 11.37 0.19 -19.54
C ASP A 181 11.91 -0.61 -18.33
N ILE A 182 11.96 -1.93 -18.44
CA ILE A 182 12.63 -2.82 -17.50
C ILE A 182 13.78 -3.48 -18.24
N GLN A 183 15.00 -3.32 -17.71
CA GLN A 183 16.22 -3.84 -18.31
C GLN A 183 16.86 -4.91 -17.42
N SER A 184 17.62 -5.79 -18.04
CA SER A 184 18.51 -6.72 -17.36
C SER A 184 19.90 -6.57 -17.96
N ASN A 185 20.84 -6.05 -17.16
CA ASN A 185 22.21 -5.77 -17.58
C ASN A 185 22.27 -4.86 -18.82
N GLY A 186 21.49 -3.77 -18.79
CA GLY A 186 21.39 -2.80 -19.87
C GLY A 186 20.64 -3.28 -21.13
N VAL A 187 20.07 -4.48 -21.12
CA VAL A 187 19.27 -5.02 -22.23
C VAL A 187 17.80 -4.94 -21.87
N SER A 188 16.99 -4.31 -22.73
CA SER A 188 15.53 -4.25 -22.53
C SER A 188 14.92 -5.65 -22.53
N LEU A 189 14.00 -5.87 -21.60
CA LEU A 189 13.19 -7.09 -21.52
C LEU A 189 11.88 -6.99 -22.32
N ASP A 190 11.62 -5.83 -22.93
CA ASP A 190 10.63 -5.61 -23.97
C ASP A 190 11.32 -5.83 -25.34
N THR A 191 11.03 -6.97 -25.97
CA THR A 191 11.60 -7.30 -27.29
C THR A 191 10.61 -7.09 -28.43
N ASP A 192 9.31 -6.92 -28.14
CA ASP A 192 8.27 -6.64 -29.13
C ASP A 192 8.15 -5.15 -29.51
N GLY A 193 8.85 -4.27 -28.78
CA GLY A 193 9.02 -2.85 -29.08
C GLY A 193 7.98 -2.00 -28.36
N PRO A 194 7.97 -0.67 -28.55
CA PRO A 194 7.11 0.24 -27.79
C PRO A 194 5.61 -0.02 -28.05
N GLY A 195 5.04 -0.93 -27.27
CA GLY A 195 3.75 -1.58 -27.50
C GLY A 195 2.96 -1.75 -26.21
N GLY A 196 2.99 -0.75 -25.31
CA GLY A 196 2.15 -0.69 -24.11
C GLY A 196 2.53 -1.63 -22.96
N ASN A 197 3.21 -2.75 -23.25
CA ASN A 197 3.91 -3.56 -22.27
C ASN A 197 5.39 -3.16 -22.31
N ASN A 198 6.02 -2.95 -21.17
CA ASN A 198 7.46 -2.65 -21.09
C ASN A 198 8.29 -3.87 -20.68
N CYS A 199 7.73 -5.06 -20.86
CA CYS A 199 8.40 -6.33 -20.85
C CYS A 199 7.51 -7.43 -21.48
N ASP A 200 8.12 -8.42 -22.12
CA ASP A 200 7.41 -9.47 -22.83
C ASP A 200 6.64 -10.45 -21.89
N PRO A 201 5.49 -10.99 -22.33
CA PRO A 201 4.78 -12.05 -21.62
C PRO A 201 5.64 -13.34 -21.53
N GLY A 202 5.83 -13.86 -20.31
CA GLY A 202 6.58 -15.10 -20.05
C GLY A 202 7.92 -14.87 -19.35
N THR A 203 8.55 -13.72 -19.60
CA THR A 203 9.75 -13.24 -18.91
C THR A 203 9.41 -12.36 -17.71
N CYS A 204 8.22 -11.72 -17.72
CA CYS A 204 7.89 -10.66 -16.76
C CYS A 204 6.59 -10.81 -15.95
N TRP A 205 6.08 -12.02 -15.73
CA TRP A 205 4.77 -12.23 -15.04
C TRP A 205 4.66 -11.59 -13.64
N TRP A 206 5.80 -11.31 -13.02
CA TRP A 206 5.94 -10.71 -11.68
C TRP A 206 6.35 -9.24 -11.66
N TRP A 207 6.70 -8.73 -12.83
CA TRP A 207 7.20 -7.39 -13.04
C TRP A 207 6.00 -6.58 -13.46
N HIS A 208 5.55 -5.64 -12.62
CA HIS A 208 4.32 -4.88 -12.86
C HIS A 208 4.60 -3.80 -13.92
N SER A 209 4.65 -4.29 -15.16
CA SER A 209 4.90 -3.62 -16.42
C SER A 209 3.60 -3.18 -17.11
N TYR A 210 2.49 -3.90 -16.84
CA TYR A 210 1.19 -3.69 -17.48
C TYR A 210 0.44 -2.43 -17.02
N GLN A 211 0.91 -1.76 -15.95
CA GLN A 211 0.28 -0.55 -15.43
C GLN A 211 1.18 0.66 -15.67
N THR A 212 0.79 1.50 -16.63
CA THR A 212 1.39 2.84 -16.84
C THR A 212 1.16 3.77 -15.64
N GLN A 213 0.30 3.37 -14.70
CA GLN A 213 0.01 4.08 -13.46
C GLN A 213 0.76 3.45 -12.30
N LEU A 214 2.03 3.84 -12.13
CA LEU A 214 2.74 3.60 -10.88
C LEU A 214 2.06 4.38 -9.74
N PRO A 215 2.21 3.94 -8.47
CA PRO A 215 1.89 4.77 -7.33
C PRO A 215 2.55 6.16 -7.50
N PRO A 216 1.86 7.26 -7.18
CA PRO A 216 2.43 8.59 -7.27
C PRO A 216 3.76 8.66 -6.51
N PHE A 217 4.75 9.34 -7.07
CA PHE A 217 6.02 9.54 -6.39
C PHE A 217 5.77 10.27 -5.06
N PRO A 218 6.31 9.78 -3.93
CA PRO A 218 5.99 10.33 -2.62
C PRO A 218 6.49 11.77 -2.49
N ALA A 219 5.60 12.68 -2.12
CA ALA A 219 5.94 14.07 -1.84
C ALA A 219 6.46 14.19 -0.39
N VAL A 220 7.76 13.99 -0.19
CA VAL A 220 8.41 14.02 1.12
C VAL A 220 8.41 15.44 1.71
N ASN A 221 8.05 15.58 3.00
CA ASN A 221 8.08 16.85 3.73
C ASN A 221 9.50 17.21 4.19
N THR A 222 10.31 17.70 3.27
CA THR A 222 11.72 18.03 3.53
C THR A 222 11.89 19.15 4.56
N GLU A 223 11.00 20.16 4.59
CA GLU A 223 11.07 21.22 5.60
C GLU A 223 10.73 20.66 7.00
N GLY A 224 9.73 19.78 7.12
CA GLY A 224 9.43 19.12 8.41
C GLY A 224 10.62 18.30 8.92
N TYR A 225 11.34 17.60 8.05
CA TYR A 225 12.57 16.91 8.44
C TYR A 225 13.71 17.86 8.81
N LYS A 226 13.83 19.00 8.13
CA LYS A 226 14.80 20.04 8.49
C LYS A 226 14.52 20.60 9.88
N ASP A 227 13.26 20.88 10.21
CA ASP A 227 12.86 21.33 11.55
C ASP A 227 13.18 20.27 12.61
N LEU A 228 12.92 18.99 12.32
CA LEU A 228 13.32 17.87 13.18
C LEU A 228 14.83 17.74 13.34
N ALA A 229 15.62 18.08 12.32
CA ALA A 229 17.08 18.03 12.36
C ALA A 229 17.71 19.19 13.13
N ILE A 230 17.05 20.35 13.14
CA ILE A 230 17.45 21.52 13.95
C ILE A 230 17.11 21.31 15.43
N GLY A 231 16.05 20.53 15.71
CA GLY A 231 15.66 20.13 17.07
C GLY A 231 14.95 21.25 17.87
N PRO A 232 14.18 20.90 18.93
CA PRO A 232 13.43 21.87 19.74
C PRO A 232 14.20 22.46 20.94
N ASP A 233 15.46 22.06 21.21
CA ASP A 233 16.17 22.44 22.44
C ASP A 233 17.27 23.51 22.21
N PRO A 234 16.99 24.80 22.46
CA PRO A 234 17.99 25.87 22.38
C PRO A 234 19.06 25.80 23.50
N ALA A 235 18.90 24.94 24.52
CA ALA A 235 19.81 24.79 25.66
C ALA A 235 20.77 23.61 25.53
N ASN A 236 20.56 22.71 24.57
CA ASN A 236 21.45 21.59 24.27
C ASN A 236 21.96 21.66 22.82
N PRO A 237 23.04 22.42 22.56
CA PRO A 237 23.58 22.67 21.23
C PRO A 237 24.36 21.46 20.68
N LEU A 238 23.95 20.23 20.98
CA LEU A 238 24.43 19.03 20.32
C LEU A 238 23.85 18.97 18.89
N HIS A 239 24.18 19.99 18.09
CA HIS A 239 24.56 19.85 16.68
C HIS A 239 25.82 18.97 16.59
N ASP A 240 25.81 17.83 17.27
CA ASP A 240 26.87 16.87 17.17
C ASP A 240 26.58 16.13 15.86
N PRO A 241 27.48 16.15 14.87
CA PRO A 241 27.36 15.29 13.71
C PRO A 241 27.11 13.81 14.09
N CYS A 242 27.41 13.40 15.33
CA CYS A 242 27.15 12.06 15.87
C CYS A 242 26.00 11.97 16.90
N GLY A 243 25.32 13.07 17.24
CA GLY A 243 24.25 13.10 18.24
C GLY A 243 22.89 13.27 17.57
N ASN A 244 21.97 12.34 17.85
CA ASN A 244 20.54 12.26 17.55
C ASN A 244 19.98 13.08 16.35
N HIS A 245 20.10 14.41 16.33
CA HIS A 245 19.60 15.31 15.28
C HIS A 245 20.73 16.21 14.74
N TYR A 246 20.87 16.29 13.42
CA TYR A 246 21.95 17.07 12.80
C TYR A 246 21.50 17.79 11.54
N TYR A 247 21.67 19.11 11.50
CA TYR A 247 21.46 19.94 10.31
C TYR A 247 22.79 20.48 9.78
N GLN A 248 23.05 20.25 8.49
CA GLN A 248 24.19 20.80 7.74
C GLN A 248 23.69 21.69 6.58
N PRO A 249 23.99 23.00 6.57
CA PRO A 249 23.49 23.95 5.56
C PRO A 249 24.17 23.84 4.18
N GLY A 250 25.06 22.88 3.96
CA GLY A 250 25.78 22.70 2.71
C GLY A 250 26.25 21.27 2.51
N ASP A 251 27.34 21.10 1.77
CA ASP A 251 27.94 19.79 1.54
C ASP A 251 28.53 19.19 2.83
N TRP A 252 28.57 17.87 2.87
CA TRP A 252 29.15 17.08 3.95
C TRP A 252 29.98 15.93 3.41
N SER A 253 31.09 15.64 4.08
CA SER A 253 32.00 14.54 3.73
C SER A 253 32.61 13.84 4.95
N THR A 254 32.14 14.21 6.15
CA THR A 254 32.56 13.55 7.39
C THR A 254 31.62 12.39 7.71
N ASN A 255 32.10 11.49 8.54
CA ASN A 255 31.39 10.28 8.95
C ASN A 255 31.04 10.35 10.43
N CYS A 256 29.90 9.77 10.78
CA CYS A 256 29.33 9.82 12.12
C CYS A 256 28.55 8.54 12.41
N ASN A 257 28.60 8.07 13.66
CA ASN A 257 27.78 6.94 14.08
C ASN A 257 26.76 7.43 15.10
N SER A 258 25.48 7.20 14.83
CA SER A 258 24.36 7.57 15.68
C SER A 258 23.41 6.39 15.84
N LEU A 259 23.34 5.88 17.07
CA LEU A 259 22.62 4.65 17.40
C LEU A 259 21.38 4.90 18.27
N VAL A 260 20.98 6.15 18.44
CA VAL A 260 19.95 6.56 19.39
C VAL A 260 18.65 6.99 18.69
N GLY A 261 18.69 7.18 17.36
CA GLY A 261 17.55 7.66 16.59
C GLY A 261 17.54 9.18 16.44
N GLY A 262 17.16 9.66 15.24
CA GLY A 262 16.77 11.05 14.98
C GLY A 262 16.93 11.44 13.51
N THR A 263 17.09 12.72 13.19
CA THR A 263 17.07 13.19 11.79
C THR A 263 18.37 13.89 11.41
N TYR A 264 18.99 13.41 10.35
CA TYR A 264 20.16 13.97 9.68
C TYR A 264 19.71 14.68 8.42
N TYR A 265 19.87 16.01 8.36
CA TYR A 265 19.48 16.82 7.22
C TYR A 265 20.68 17.55 6.62
N ILE A 266 21.02 17.22 5.39
CA ILE A 266 22.15 17.79 4.64
C ILE A 266 21.58 18.58 3.46
N ALA A 267 21.73 19.90 3.47
CA ALA A 267 21.21 20.76 2.42
C ALA A 267 22.02 20.68 1.11
N GLY A 268 23.26 20.21 1.17
CA GLY A 268 24.11 19.95 0.01
C GLY A 268 24.26 18.46 -0.30
N ASN A 269 25.40 18.10 -0.88
CA ASN A 269 25.79 16.72 -1.15
C ASN A 269 26.34 16.05 0.11
N TRP A 270 26.11 14.75 0.27
CA TRP A 270 26.88 13.94 1.20
C TRP A 270 27.77 12.99 0.39
N THR A 271 29.07 13.28 0.38
CA THR A 271 30.06 12.45 -0.30
C THR A 271 30.79 11.56 0.70
N ASN A 272 31.31 10.43 0.24
CA ASN A 272 32.09 9.50 1.07
C ASN A 272 31.34 8.99 2.31
N PHE A 273 30.02 8.77 2.21
CA PHE A 273 29.23 8.25 3.32
C PHE A 273 29.83 6.94 3.84
N LYS A 274 30.18 6.94 5.13
CA LYS A 274 30.75 5.82 5.89
C LYS A 274 30.30 5.86 7.35
N SER A 275 28.99 5.84 7.56
CA SER A 275 28.34 6.13 8.83
C SER A 275 27.37 5.02 9.24
N ALA A 276 27.17 4.82 10.54
CA ALA A 276 26.13 3.96 11.12
C ALA A 276 25.00 4.84 11.66
N ILE A 277 23.79 4.78 11.12
CA ILE A 277 22.70 5.70 11.50
C ILE A 277 21.41 4.94 11.79
N ILE A 278 20.88 5.11 12.99
CA ILE A 278 19.47 4.84 13.30
C ILE A 278 18.71 6.16 13.15
N GLY A 279 17.74 6.23 12.25
CA GLY A 279 16.93 7.43 12.01
C GLY A 279 16.78 7.82 10.54
N ASN A 280 16.40 9.08 10.31
CA ASN A 280 16.16 9.63 8.99
C ASN A 280 17.44 10.28 8.43
N VAL A 281 17.81 9.94 7.20
CA VAL A 281 18.91 10.54 6.45
C VAL A 281 18.34 11.29 5.25
N ILE A 282 18.32 12.61 5.33
CA ILE A 282 17.72 13.51 4.35
C ILE A 282 18.83 14.33 3.70
N ILE A 283 19.07 14.11 2.42
CA ILE A 283 20.12 14.77 1.65
C ILE A 283 19.46 15.49 0.49
N MET A 284 19.62 16.80 0.38
CA MET A 284 19.00 17.58 -0.70
C MET A 284 19.83 17.56 -1.99
N GLY A 285 21.13 17.28 -1.89
CA GLY A 285 22.05 17.07 -3.00
C GLY A 285 22.20 15.60 -3.39
N ASN A 286 23.39 15.25 -3.88
CA ASN A 286 23.77 13.87 -4.18
C ASN A 286 24.22 13.14 -2.91
N MET A 287 23.94 11.83 -2.84
CA MET A 287 24.51 10.94 -1.83
C MET A 287 25.48 9.98 -2.52
N GLU A 288 26.71 9.91 -2.04
CA GLU A 288 27.73 8.97 -2.52
C GLU A 288 28.31 8.18 -1.35
N PHE A 289 28.15 6.86 -1.41
CA PHE A 289 28.77 5.95 -0.44
C PHE A 289 30.28 5.86 -0.68
N LYS A 290 31.05 5.67 0.38
CA LYS A 290 32.49 5.40 0.26
C LYS A 290 32.76 3.92 -0.03
N ASN A 291 33.81 3.65 -0.80
CA ASN A 291 34.39 2.32 -0.93
C ASN A 291 34.89 1.75 0.42
N GLY A 292 34.71 0.45 0.60
CA GLY A 292 35.05 -0.33 1.78
C GLY A 292 33.88 -0.55 2.75
N SER A 293 34.16 -1.31 3.82
CA SER A 293 33.18 -1.69 4.84
C SER A 293 32.56 -0.47 5.51
N GLN A 294 31.24 -0.40 5.50
CA GLN A 294 30.48 0.64 6.20
C GLN A 294 30.46 0.36 7.71
N ALA A 295 30.32 1.41 8.51
CA ALA A 295 30.01 1.24 9.93
C ALA A 295 28.57 0.72 10.05
N THR A 296 28.29 -0.08 11.08
CA THR A 296 26.98 -0.73 11.26
C THR A 296 26.32 -0.31 12.56
N VAL A 297 24.98 -0.35 12.59
CA VAL A 297 24.19 0.02 13.77
C VAL A 297 24.17 -1.06 14.85
N GLY A 298 24.84 -2.19 14.60
CA GLY A 298 24.81 -3.38 15.44
C GLY A 298 23.78 -4.39 14.93
N SER A 299 24.05 -5.67 15.19
CA SER A 299 23.19 -6.74 14.69
C SER A 299 21.94 -6.91 15.56
N TYR A 300 20.81 -7.15 14.90
CA TYR A 300 19.54 -7.46 15.55
C TYR A 300 18.67 -8.37 14.69
N ALA A 301 17.67 -8.99 15.32
CA ALA A 301 16.64 -9.77 14.64
C ALA A 301 15.55 -8.83 14.10
N ALA A 302 15.64 -8.49 12.81
CA ALA A 302 14.59 -7.75 12.12
C ALA A 302 13.38 -8.65 11.84
N THR A 303 12.18 -8.08 11.94
CA THR A 303 10.94 -8.80 11.61
C THR A 303 10.76 -8.80 10.09
N VAL A 304 10.59 -9.98 9.50
CA VAL A 304 10.28 -10.10 8.08
C VAL A 304 8.83 -9.65 7.86
N PRO A 305 8.55 -8.69 6.97
CA PRO A 305 7.19 -8.23 6.72
C PRO A 305 6.27 -9.38 6.29
N PRO A 306 5.02 -9.48 6.80
CA PRO A 306 4.09 -10.58 6.47
C PRO A 306 3.74 -10.72 4.99
N VAL A 307 4.02 -9.69 4.20
CA VAL A 307 3.79 -9.64 2.74
C VAL A 307 5.10 -9.65 1.94
N ALA A 308 6.26 -9.80 2.59
CA ALA A 308 7.58 -9.84 1.94
C ALA A 308 7.68 -10.96 0.91
N TRP A 309 7.04 -12.12 1.17
CA TRP A 309 6.97 -13.25 0.25
C TRP A 309 6.43 -12.86 -1.13
N LYS A 310 5.61 -11.81 -1.20
CA LYS A 310 5.11 -11.22 -2.46
C LYS A 310 6.17 -10.44 -3.23
N GLN A 311 7.45 -10.55 -2.90
CA GLN A 311 8.55 -10.04 -3.71
C GLN A 311 9.33 -11.15 -4.43
N TYR A 312 9.07 -12.42 -4.11
CA TYR A 312 9.92 -13.56 -4.50
C TYR A 312 9.22 -14.56 -5.42
N CYS A 313 8.32 -14.14 -6.30
CA CYS A 313 7.68 -15.08 -7.22
C CYS A 313 8.68 -15.79 -8.13
N ASN A 314 9.71 -15.10 -8.61
CA ASN A 314 10.71 -15.72 -9.49
C ASN A 314 11.88 -16.32 -8.72
N ASP A 315 11.86 -16.25 -7.38
CA ASP A 315 12.91 -16.77 -6.51
C ASP A 315 12.33 -17.30 -5.19
N TRP A 316 11.30 -18.15 -5.31
CA TRP A 316 10.53 -18.64 -4.16
C TRP A 316 11.35 -19.53 -3.24
N ASP A 317 12.18 -20.39 -3.82
CA ASP A 317 13.08 -21.26 -3.07
C ASP A 317 14.03 -20.44 -2.21
N TYR A 318 14.54 -19.31 -2.72
CA TYR A 318 15.33 -18.37 -1.93
C TYR A 318 14.54 -17.82 -0.73
N TYR A 319 13.28 -17.43 -0.90
CA TYR A 319 12.46 -16.93 0.22
C TYR A 319 12.28 -18.00 1.30
N LEU A 320 11.93 -19.21 0.89
CA LEU A 320 11.78 -20.34 1.79
C LEU A 320 13.09 -20.62 2.56
N ASP A 321 14.21 -20.74 1.86
CA ASP A 321 15.49 -21.07 2.48
C ASP A 321 16.00 -19.97 3.43
N ASN A 322 15.71 -18.70 3.13
CA ASN A 322 16.26 -17.58 3.89
C ASN A 322 15.36 -17.04 5.00
N TYR A 323 14.04 -17.24 4.89
CA TYR A 323 13.06 -16.59 5.77
C TYR A 323 12.00 -17.54 6.34
N ASP A 324 11.58 -18.58 5.60
CA ASP A 324 10.54 -19.52 6.06
C ASP A 324 10.88 -20.98 5.74
N ALA A 325 12.02 -21.44 6.29
CA ALA A 325 12.49 -22.80 6.11
C ALA A 325 11.49 -23.87 6.62
N PRO A 326 10.72 -23.65 7.70
CA PRO A 326 9.67 -24.59 8.12
C PRO A 326 8.62 -24.84 7.04
N LEU A 327 8.24 -23.83 6.26
CA LEU A 327 7.29 -23.99 5.16
C LEU A 327 7.86 -24.84 4.00
N ASN A 328 9.17 -24.76 3.76
CA ASN A 328 9.87 -25.56 2.76
C ASN A 328 9.67 -27.08 3.00
N ALA A 329 9.63 -27.49 4.26
CA ALA A 329 9.44 -28.89 4.64
C ALA A 329 8.03 -29.43 4.41
N ILE A 330 7.01 -28.57 4.24
CA ILE A 330 5.60 -28.96 4.25
C ILE A 330 4.99 -29.01 2.84
N SER A 331 5.42 -28.17 1.88
CA SER A 331 4.96 -28.23 0.48
C SER A 331 5.76 -27.32 -0.48
N PRO A 332 6.78 -27.81 -1.21
CA PRO A 332 7.72 -26.98 -1.97
C PRO A 332 7.23 -26.57 -3.37
N ALA A 333 5.97 -26.19 -3.57
CA ALA A 333 5.55 -25.72 -4.89
C ALA A 333 4.43 -24.68 -4.83
N VAL A 334 4.77 -23.39 -4.70
CA VAL A 334 3.96 -22.34 -5.35
C VAL A 334 4.82 -21.13 -5.66
N PRO A 335 5.13 -20.86 -6.95
CA PRO A 335 4.48 -19.74 -7.66
C PRO A 335 4.09 -20.02 -9.14
N ALA A 336 2.89 -19.61 -9.55
CA ALA A 336 2.63 -18.93 -10.83
C ALA A 336 2.03 -17.56 -10.46
N CYS A 337 2.90 -16.68 -9.95
CA CYS A 337 2.65 -15.34 -9.37
C CYS A 337 1.47 -15.14 -8.40
N PHE A 338 1.05 -16.25 -7.78
CA PHE A 338 0.43 -16.38 -6.47
C PHE A 338 -1.10 -16.29 -6.34
N GLY A 339 -1.85 -16.58 -7.41
CA GLY A 339 -3.23 -17.12 -7.41
C GLY A 339 -4.07 -16.92 -6.13
N SER A 340 -4.48 -18.02 -5.47
CA SER A 340 -5.31 -18.00 -4.25
C SER A 340 -4.54 -17.68 -2.94
N LEU A 341 -3.19 -17.78 -2.95
CA LEU A 341 -2.34 -17.51 -1.78
C LEU A 341 -2.37 -16.04 -1.34
N ASN A 342 -2.67 -15.11 -2.27
CA ASN A 342 -2.76 -13.68 -1.98
C ASN A 342 -3.66 -13.36 -0.77
N ASN A 343 -4.66 -14.24 -0.53
CA ASN A 343 -5.68 -14.08 0.49
C ASN A 343 -5.47 -14.92 1.76
N THR A 344 -4.66 -15.98 1.73
CA THR A 344 -4.57 -16.96 2.83
C THR A 344 -3.21 -17.04 3.51
N TYR A 345 -2.12 -16.71 2.81
CA TYR A 345 -0.78 -16.78 3.38
C TYR A 345 -0.38 -15.47 4.07
N ARG A 346 -0.19 -15.56 5.38
CA ARG A 346 0.15 -14.46 6.32
C ARG A 346 1.13 -14.99 7.36
N PRO A 347 2.41 -15.20 7.00
CA PRO A 347 3.41 -15.63 7.97
C PRO A 347 3.53 -14.57 9.08
N THR A 348 3.73 -15.02 10.32
CA THR A 348 3.89 -14.15 11.49
C THR A 348 5.09 -14.62 12.31
N GLY A 349 5.78 -13.68 12.95
CA GLY A 349 6.92 -13.99 13.83
C GLY A 349 8.21 -14.42 13.12
N LEU A 350 8.26 -14.34 11.78
CA LEU A 350 9.50 -14.58 11.04
C LEU A 350 10.50 -13.44 11.30
N THR A 351 11.74 -13.80 11.60
CA THR A 351 12.82 -12.83 11.86
C THR A 351 14.09 -13.21 11.12
N LYS A 352 14.87 -12.21 10.71
CA LYS A 352 16.21 -12.37 10.12
C LYS A 352 17.22 -11.55 10.91
N SER A 353 18.33 -12.17 11.29
CA SER A 353 19.46 -11.42 11.83
C SER A 353 20.08 -10.57 10.73
N ILE A 354 20.10 -9.25 10.93
CA ILE A 354 20.70 -8.28 10.03
C ILE A 354 21.63 -7.36 10.82
N ASN A 355 22.51 -6.62 10.13
CA ASN A 355 23.45 -5.66 10.70
C ASN A 355 23.63 -4.43 9.78
N PRO A 356 22.57 -3.60 9.60
CA PRO A 356 22.57 -2.55 8.59
C PRO A 356 23.52 -1.40 8.93
N ALA A 357 23.97 -0.66 7.91
CA ALA A 357 24.62 0.64 8.12
C ALA A 357 23.60 1.73 8.46
N ILE A 358 22.39 1.66 7.87
CA ILE A 358 21.30 2.60 8.15
C ILE A 358 20.05 1.81 8.57
N HIS A 359 19.48 2.12 9.73
CA HIS A 359 18.13 1.71 10.08
C HIS A 359 17.21 2.94 10.07
N GLY A 360 16.41 3.09 9.02
CA GLY A 360 15.46 4.19 8.90
C GLY A 360 15.28 4.70 7.48
N PHE A 361 14.80 5.93 7.34
CA PHE A 361 14.39 6.50 6.06
C PHE A 361 15.56 7.22 5.38
N VAL A 362 15.81 6.93 4.10
CA VAL A 362 16.82 7.63 3.30
C VAL A 362 16.14 8.42 2.18
N TYR A 363 16.31 9.74 2.18
CA TYR A 363 15.87 10.63 1.11
C TYR A 363 17.07 11.28 0.42
N VAL A 364 17.09 11.25 -0.92
CA VAL A 364 18.10 11.93 -1.73
C VAL A 364 17.42 12.83 -2.76
N GLY A 365 17.67 14.13 -2.68
CA GLY A 365 17.05 15.18 -3.50
C GLY A 365 17.63 15.27 -4.91
N LYS A 366 18.78 14.63 -5.15
CA LYS A 366 19.36 14.42 -6.49
C LYS A 366 19.68 12.93 -6.68
N ASN A 367 20.94 12.57 -6.96
CA ASN A 367 21.33 11.21 -7.31
C ASN A 367 21.89 10.45 -6.10
N LEU A 368 21.51 9.18 -6.00
CA LEU A 368 22.12 8.22 -5.09
C LEU A 368 23.15 7.39 -5.88
N SER A 369 24.37 7.32 -5.38
CA SER A 369 25.45 6.52 -5.96
C SER A 369 26.08 5.62 -4.90
N LEU A 370 26.06 4.31 -5.16
CA LEU A 370 26.89 3.36 -4.43
C LEU A 370 28.00 2.91 -5.38
N PRO A 371 29.26 3.28 -5.12
CA PRO A 371 30.36 2.90 -5.98
C PRO A 371 30.73 1.42 -5.84
N ASN A 372 31.39 0.93 -6.87
CA ASN A 372 31.92 -0.42 -6.93
C ASN A 372 32.97 -0.64 -5.82
N GLY A 373 32.57 -1.40 -4.79
CA GLY A 373 33.40 -1.73 -3.64
C GLY A 373 33.00 -1.02 -2.34
N GLY A 374 31.96 -0.18 -2.35
CA GLY A 374 31.34 0.38 -1.14
C GLY A 374 30.18 -0.47 -0.65
N GLY A 375 30.13 -0.76 0.65
CA GLY A 375 29.00 -1.49 1.22
C GLY A 375 29.22 -2.02 2.63
N SER A 376 28.11 -2.40 3.26
CA SER A 376 28.04 -3.36 4.35
C SER A 376 27.20 -4.51 3.85
N ASP A 377 27.46 -5.73 4.33
CA ASP A 377 26.70 -6.94 3.99
C ASP A 377 25.19 -6.63 4.01
N ASP A 378 24.74 -5.89 5.03
CA ASP A 378 23.45 -5.22 5.08
C ASP A 378 23.68 -3.70 5.08
N LEU A 379 23.16 -2.99 4.09
CA LEU A 379 23.37 -1.56 3.94
C LEU A 379 22.26 -0.75 4.63
N VAL A 380 21.02 -1.05 4.29
CA VAL A 380 19.85 -0.31 4.77
C VAL A 380 18.79 -1.30 5.24
N HIS A 381 18.21 -1.05 6.40
CA HIS A 381 16.92 -1.59 6.81
C HIS A 381 15.96 -0.42 6.94
N GLY A 382 14.98 -0.29 6.06
CA GLY A 382 14.21 0.95 5.94
C GLY A 382 13.55 1.16 4.59
N ALA A 383 13.52 2.40 4.14
CA ALA A 383 12.98 2.78 2.83
C ALA A 383 13.84 3.89 2.19
N ILE A 384 13.98 3.84 0.87
CA ILE A 384 14.82 4.76 0.10
C ILE A 384 13.97 5.50 -0.94
N VAL A 385 14.03 6.83 -0.92
CA VAL A 385 13.37 7.71 -1.89
C VAL A 385 14.43 8.61 -2.54
N VAL A 386 14.51 8.57 -3.87
CA VAL A 386 15.49 9.32 -4.66
C VAL A 386 14.78 10.17 -5.71
N LYS A 387 14.98 11.49 -5.69
CA LYS A 387 14.34 12.39 -6.66
C LYS A 387 15.06 12.39 -8.02
N GLY A 388 16.32 12.02 -8.07
CA GLY A 388 17.07 11.76 -9.31
C GLY A 388 17.16 10.27 -9.62
N THR A 389 18.33 9.84 -10.08
CA THR A 389 18.64 8.45 -10.37
C THR A 389 19.22 7.74 -9.14
N ALA A 390 18.82 6.49 -8.91
CA ALA A 390 19.46 5.60 -7.94
C ALA A 390 20.38 4.61 -8.66
N ASN A 391 21.69 4.86 -8.61
CA ASN A 391 22.70 3.96 -9.14
C ASN A 391 23.32 3.13 -8.00
N ILE A 392 22.92 1.87 -7.93
CA ILE A 392 23.35 0.92 -6.91
C ILE A 392 24.27 -0.10 -7.61
N ASP A 393 25.55 0.24 -7.68
CA ASP A 393 26.57 -0.53 -8.42
C ASP A 393 27.69 -0.98 -7.48
N SER A 394 27.41 -1.97 -6.64
CA SER A 394 28.37 -2.55 -5.70
C SER A 394 28.67 -4.03 -6.00
N ASN A 395 29.96 -4.36 -6.07
CA ASN A 395 30.42 -5.74 -6.06
C ASN A 395 30.69 -6.28 -4.64
N SER A 396 30.55 -5.45 -3.61
CA SER A 396 30.51 -5.89 -2.21
C SER A 396 29.12 -6.41 -1.87
N HIS A 397 29.02 -7.36 -0.92
CA HIS A 397 27.71 -7.77 -0.40
C HIS A 397 26.97 -6.53 0.10
N CYS A 398 25.82 -6.23 -0.50
CA CYS A 398 25.04 -5.04 -0.19
C CYS A 398 23.56 -5.41 -0.23
N LYS A 399 22.96 -5.57 0.94
CA LYS A 399 21.54 -5.89 1.06
C LYS A 399 20.74 -4.69 1.55
N ILE A 400 19.61 -4.44 0.92
CA ILE A 400 18.66 -3.41 1.31
C ILE A 400 17.38 -4.14 1.73
N TYR A 401 16.99 -4.01 2.99
CA TYR A 401 15.82 -4.63 3.58
C TYR A 401 14.71 -3.58 3.77
N TYR A 402 13.51 -3.86 3.28
CA TYR A 402 12.37 -2.98 3.49
C TYR A 402 11.83 -3.10 4.93
N ASP A 403 11.68 -1.95 5.62
CA ASP A 403 11.02 -1.88 6.93
C ASP A 403 9.65 -1.15 6.81
N PRO A 404 8.51 -1.84 7.00
CA PRO A 404 7.18 -1.25 6.90
C PRO A 404 6.90 -0.22 7.99
N ALA A 405 7.51 -0.34 9.17
CA ALA A 405 7.33 0.66 10.23
C ALA A 405 7.97 1.99 9.83
N VAL A 406 9.19 1.94 9.30
CA VAL A 406 9.88 3.12 8.76
C VAL A 406 9.08 3.74 7.61
N ALA A 407 8.60 2.93 6.67
CA ALA A 407 7.87 3.41 5.50
C ALA A 407 6.53 4.09 5.85
N GLN A 408 5.85 3.64 6.90
CA GLN A 408 4.59 4.23 7.39
C GLN A 408 4.80 5.57 8.10
N ASP A 409 5.98 5.79 8.68
CA ASP A 409 6.33 7.00 9.44
C ASP A 409 7.04 8.07 8.59
N ILE A 410 7.18 7.86 7.27
CA ILE A 410 7.70 8.88 6.35
C ILE A 410 6.80 10.11 6.39
N LEU A 411 7.40 11.28 6.70
CA LEU A 411 6.70 12.55 6.65
C LEU A 411 6.52 12.96 5.19
N THR A 412 5.25 13.01 4.76
CA THR A 412 4.88 13.51 3.43
C THR A 412 4.03 14.77 3.51
N THR A 413 4.07 15.57 2.45
CA THR A 413 3.18 16.71 2.26
C THR A 413 1.82 16.29 1.71
N ASN A 414 1.75 15.14 1.05
CA ASN A 414 0.51 14.55 0.53
C ASN A 414 0.30 13.15 1.15
N TYR A 415 -0.93 12.81 1.53
CA TYR A 415 -1.29 11.45 1.94
C TYR A 415 -1.90 10.69 0.77
N THR A 416 -1.43 9.46 0.57
CA THR A 416 -2.04 8.51 -0.37
C THR A 416 -2.63 7.38 0.44
N LEU A 417 -3.96 7.39 0.54
CA LEU A 417 -4.68 6.36 1.28
C LEU A 417 -4.91 5.16 0.39
N VAL A 418 -4.57 3.98 0.90
CA VAL A 418 -4.90 2.71 0.26
C VAL A 418 -5.92 1.99 1.13
N ARG A 419 -7.00 1.52 0.51
CA ARG A 419 -8.01 0.70 1.17
C ARG A 419 -7.42 -0.68 1.44
N THR A 420 -7.17 -1.00 2.71
CA THR A 420 -6.59 -2.28 3.14
C THR A 420 -7.66 -3.35 3.33
N SER A 421 -8.88 -2.95 3.69
CA SER A 421 -10.03 -3.85 3.78
C SER A 421 -11.34 -3.15 3.47
N TRP A 422 -12.32 -3.94 3.05
CA TRP A 422 -13.70 -3.51 2.81
C TRP A 422 -14.62 -4.67 3.18
N GLN A 423 -15.66 -4.39 3.97
CA GLN A 423 -16.60 -5.42 4.44
C GLN A 423 -18.00 -4.84 4.65
N ASP A 424 -19.01 -5.64 4.29
CA ASP A 424 -20.39 -5.42 4.70
C ASP A 424 -20.53 -5.83 6.19
N ILE A 425 -21.16 -4.97 6.99
CA ILE A 425 -21.34 -5.21 8.42
C ILE A 425 -22.80 -4.99 8.81
N THR A 426 -23.24 -5.70 9.85
CA THR A 426 -24.58 -5.49 10.41
C THR A 426 -24.52 -4.42 11.49
N THR A 427 -24.93 -3.20 11.15
CA THR A 427 -25.07 -2.09 12.12
C THR A 427 -26.44 -1.43 11.95
N PRO A 428 -27.22 -1.26 13.02
CA PRO A 428 -28.52 -0.59 12.94
C PRO A 428 -28.36 0.91 12.68
N TRP A 429 -29.41 1.54 12.15
CA TRP A 429 -29.50 3.00 12.06
C TRP A 429 -29.42 3.61 13.48
N PRO A 430 -28.61 4.66 13.70
CA PRO A 430 -28.49 5.24 15.04
C PRO A 430 -29.82 5.79 15.54
N ALA A 431 -30.24 5.38 16.74
CA ALA A 431 -31.55 5.73 17.31
C ALA A 431 -31.74 7.23 17.59
N ALA A 432 -30.64 8.00 17.68
CA ALA A 432 -30.68 9.44 17.88
C ALA A 432 -30.97 10.23 16.59
N LEU A 433 -30.92 9.57 15.42
CA LEU A 433 -31.20 10.18 14.13
C LEU A 433 -32.65 9.92 13.70
N PRO A 434 -33.27 10.88 12.97
CA PRO A 434 -34.63 10.74 12.47
C PRO A 434 -34.84 9.56 11.49
#